data_AF-A0A662K8I4-F1
#
_entry.id   AF-A0A662K8I4-F1
#
_cell.length_a   1.000
_cell.length_b   1.000
_cell.length_c   1.000
_cell.angle_alpha   90.00
_cell.angle_beta   90.00
_cell.angle_gamma   90.00
#
_symmetry.space_group_name_H-M   'P 1'
#
loop_
_entity.id
_entity.type
_entity.pdbx_description
1 polymer ?
#
loop_
_entity_poly.entity_id
_entity_poly.type
_entity_poly.pdbx_seq_one_letter_code
_entity_poly.pdbx_strand_id
1 'polypeptide(L)'
;MEERFVPLAEVRDILKRIQKERGELTYEQRIALKHAEAFAKLPLEKVRDLMKELSENIEKLEERHVCKIADLLPTHEDDLKTIFAKERIAL
;
A
#
# COMPACT_ATOMS: atom_id res chain seq x y z
N MET A 1 -19.48 -5.02 -7.69
CA MET A 1 -18.19 -4.33 -7.84
C MET A 1 -17.17 -5.14 -7.08
N GLU A 2 -16.02 -5.40 -7.68
CA GLU A 2 -14.92 -6.11 -7.01
C GLU A 2 -14.07 -5.05 -6.28
N GLU A 3 -13.82 -5.29 -4.99
CA GLU A 3 -13.03 -4.40 -4.13
C GLU A 3 -11.69 -5.07 -3.85
N ARG A 4 -10.60 -4.29 -3.84
CA ARG A 4 -9.25 -4.78 -3.57
C ARG A 4 -8.43 -3.76 -2.80
N PHE A 5 -7.39 -4.23 -2.12
CA PHE A 5 -6.46 -3.34 -1.42
C PHE A 5 -5.49 -2.69 -2.43
N VAL A 6 -5.17 -1.42 -2.22
CA VAL A 6 -4.26 -0.65 -3.07
C VAL A 6 -3.17 0.01 -2.21
N PRO A 7 -1.88 -0.12 -2.57
CA PRO A 7 -0.80 0.51 -1.83
C PRO A 7 -0.76 2.02 -2.08
N LEU A 8 -0.11 2.77 -1.19
CA LEU A 8 0.05 4.22 -1.29
C LEU A 8 0.71 4.64 -2.60
N ALA A 9 1.65 3.84 -3.12
CA ALA A 9 2.27 4.09 -4.42
C ALA A 9 1.24 4.08 -5.57
N GLU A 10 0.26 3.18 -5.51
CA GLU A 10 -0.81 3.12 -6.52
C GLU A 10 -1.79 4.28 -6.35
N VAL A 11 -2.16 4.62 -5.11
CA VAL A 11 -3.00 5.78 -4.80
C VAL A 11 -2.38 7.08 -5.34
N ARG A 12 -1.07 7.27 -5.13
CA ARG A 12 -0.31 8.41 -5.64
C ARG A 12 -0.44 8.51 -7.16
N ASP A 13 -0.18 7.41 -7.87
CA ASP A 13 -0.15 7.40 -9.32
C ASP A 13 -1.56 7.58 -9.92
N ILE A 14 -2.60 7.01 -9.28
CA ILE A 14 -4.00 7.24 -9.62
C ILE A 14 -4.36 8.73 -9.49
N LEU A 15 -4.04 9.36 -8.36
CA LEU A 15 -4.37 10.76 -8.13
C LEU A 15 -3.60 11.70 -9.06
N LYS A 16 -2.33 11.41 -9.36
CA LYS A 16 -1.55 12.15 -10.37
C LYS A 16 -2.16 12.05 -11.76
N ARG A 17 -2.61 10.86 -12.15
CA ARG A 17 -3.32 10.66 -13.41
C ARG A 17 -4.61 11.48 -13.46
N ILE A 18 -5.43 11.41 -12.42
CA ILE A 18 -6.68 12.17 -12.33
C ILE A 18 -6.41 13.69 -12.40
N GLN A 19 -5.39 14.18 -11.70
CA GLN A 19 -4.99 15.59 -11.75
C GLN A 19 -4.59 16.01 -13.17
N LYS A 20 -3.87 15.16 -13.90
CA LYS A 20 -3.48 15.42 -15.28
C LYS A 20 -4.68 15.44 -16.25
N GLU A 21 -5.66 14.57 -16.02
CA GLU A 21 -6.83 14.41 -16.89
C GLU A 21 -7.92 15.46 -16.64
N ARG A 22 -8.21 15.76 -15.38
CA ARG A 22 -9.34 16.62 -14.96
C ARG A 22 -8.90 18.01 -14.50
N GLY A 23 -7.61 18.22 -14.26
CA GLY A 23 -7.07 19.44 -13.68
C GLY A 23 -7.13 19.42 -12.16
N GLU A 24 -7.85 20.37 -11.56
CA GLU A 24 -7.82 20.58 -10.12
C GLU A 24 -8.46 19.41 -9.34
N LEU A 25 -7.73 18.91 -8.34
CA LEU A 25 -8.21 17.90 -7.40
C LEU A 25 -9.05 18.56 -6.31
N THR A 26 -10.04 17.83 -5.76
CA THR A 26 -10.77 18.31 -4.58
C THR A 26 -9.81 18.48 -3.40
N TYR A 27 -10.25 19.19 -2.36
CA TYR A 27 -9.45 19.42 -1.17
C TYR A 27 -8.98 18.10 -0.52
N GLU A 28 -9.87 17.12 -0.38
CA GLU A 28 -9.58 15.80 0.20
C GLU A 28 -8.61 15.02 -0.69
N GLN A 29 -8.80 15.06 -2.01
CA GLN A 29 -7.91 14.40 -2.98
C GLN A 29 -6.51 15.01 -2.96
N ARG A 30 -6.38 16.32 -2.79
CA ARG A 30 -5.08 16.99 -2.63
C ARG A 30 -4.36 16.53 -1.36
N ILE A 31 -5.10 16.39 -0.25
CA ILE A 31 -4.52 15.88 1.00
C ILE A 31 -4.09 14.42 0.84
N ALA A 32 -4.93 13.59 0.23
CA ALA A 32 -4.62 12.20 -0.06
C ALA A 32 -3.39 12.05 -0.95
N LEU A 33 -3.28 12.86 -2.01
CA LEU A 33 -2.11 12.88 -2.89
C LEU A 33 -0.85 13.29 -2.12
N LYS A 34 -0.92 14.37 -1.33
CA LYS A 34 0.21 14.82 -0.50
C LYS A 34 0.69 13.74 0.46
N HIS A 35 -0.25 13.03 1.11
CA HIS A 35 0.09 11.91 1.99
C HIS A 35 0.74 10.76 1.19
N ALA A 36 0.14 10.36 0.07
CA ALA A 36 0.66 9.28 -0.75
C ALA A 36 2.05 9.62 -1.31
N GLU A 37 2.32 10.87 -1.68
CA GLU A 37 3.65 11.32 -2.10
C GLU A 37 4.68 11.29 -0.98
N ALA A 38 4.29 11.65 0.24
CA ALA A 38 5.19 11.67 1.39
C ALA A 38 5.53 10.26 1.91
N PHE A 39 4.60 9.31 1.81
CA PHE A 39 4.71 8.00 2.47
C PHE A 39 4.85 6.81 1.51
N ALA A 40 4.65 6.97 0.19
CA ALA A 40 4.96 5.92 -0.77
C ALA A 40 6.48 5.74 -0.91
N LYS A 41 7.03 4.79 -0.15
CA LYS A 41 8.48 4.55 -0.02
C LYS A 41 9.15 4.03 -1.29
N LEU A 42 8.38 3.39 -2.18
CA LEU A 42 8.88 2.77 -3.41
C LEU A 42 8.07 3.22 -4.64
N PRO A 43 8.65 3.14 -5.85
CA PRO A 43 7.91 3.22 -7.11
C PRO A 43 6.85 2.11 -7.21
N LEU A 44 5.75 2.37 -7.93
CA LEU A 44 4.64 1.42 -8.04
C LEU A 44 5.05 0.06 -8.60
N GLU A 45 5.97 0.02 -9.56
CA GLU A 45 6.49 -1.24 -10.13
C GLU A 45 7.14 -2.11 -9.06
N LYS A 46 8.06 -1.55 -8.27
CA LYS A 46 8.72 -2.27 -7.16
C LYS A 46 7.75 -2.71 -6.08
N VAL A 47 6.72 -1.90 -5.78
CA VAL A 47 5.69 -2.28 -4.83
C VAL A 47 4.89 -3.49 -5.34
N ARG A 48 4.54 -3.51 -6.62
CA ARG A 48 3.83 -4.64 -7.24
C ARG A 48 4.67 -5.92 -7.23
N ASP A 49 5.96 -5.81 -7.54
CA ASP A 49 6.88 -6.95 -7.50
C ASP A 49 6.98 -7.51 -6.07
N LEU A 50 7.16 -6.64 -5.06
CA LEU A 50 7.18 -7.03 -3.65
C LEU A 50 5.86 -7.68 -3.21
N MET A 51 4.72 -7.10 -3.57
CA MET A 51 3.42 -7.66 -3.22
C MET A 51 3.24 -9.06 -3.83
N LYS A 52 3.69 -9.25 -5.07
CA LYS A 52 3.67 -10.56 -5.74
C LYS A 52 4.53 -11.57 -5.01
N GLU A 53 5.79 -11.22 -4.71
CA GLU A 53 6.71 -12.10 -3.99
C GLU A 53 6.17 -12.50 -2.61
N LEU A 54 5.61 -11.56 -1.85
CA LEU A 54 5.00 -11.83 -0.55
C LEU A 54 3.81 -12.80 -0.66
N SER A 55 2.96 -12.60 -1.66
CA SER A 55 1.76 -13.42 -1.88
C SER A 55 2.11 -14.84 -2.32
N GLU A 56 3.14 -15.00 -3.15
CA GLU A 56 3.57 -16.30 -3.70
C GLU A 56 4.35 -17.15 -2.69
N ASN A 57 5.15 -16.51 -1.82
CA ASN A 57 6.06 -17.23 -0.92
C ASN A 57 5.49 -17.43 0.49
N ILE A 58 4.39 -16.75 0.87
CA ILE A 58 3.85 -16.79 2.23
C ILE A 58 2.34 -16.99 2.20
N GLU A 59 1.91 -18.26 2.16
CA GLU A 59 0.49 -18.66 2.05
C GLU A 59 -0.43 -18.10 3.14
N LYS A 60 0.12 -17.80 4.33
CA LYS A 60 -0.65 -17.23 5.45
C LYS A 60 -1.00 -15.75 5.27
N LEU A 61 -0.44 -15.07 4.27
CA LEU A 61 -0.72 -13.65 4.05
C LEU A 61 -1.98 -13.46 3.20
N GLU A 62 -2.95 -12.75 3.76
CA GLU A 62 -4.06 -12.18 2.99
C GLU A 62 -3.61 -10.89 2.29
N GLU A 63 -4.37 -10.48 1.26
CA GLU A 63 -4.07 -9.28 0.46
C GLU A 63 -3.86 -8.02 1.31
N ARG A 64 -4.63 -7.86 2.41
CA ARG A 64 -4.49 -6.73 3.34
C ARG A 64 -3.11 -6.70 4.00
N HIS A 65 -2.54 -7.87 4.36
CA HIS A 65 -1.21 -7.95 4.99
C HIS A 65 -0.14 -7.60 3.97
N VAL A 66 -0.25 -8.18 2.78
CA VAL A 66 0.68 -7.95 1.67
C VAL A 66 0.75 -6.46 1.34
N CYS A 67 -0.40 -5.81 1.18
CA CYS A 67 -0.49 -4.38 0.92
C CYS A 67 0.12 -3.56 2.08
N LYS A 68 -0.21 -3.90 3.33
CA LYS A 68 0.29 -3.17 4.51
C LYS A 68 1.81 -3.32 4.69
N ILE A 69 2.36 -4.52 4.49
CA ILE A 69 3.80 -4.78 4.54
C ILE A 69 4.50 -4.00 3.44
N ALA A 70 3.96 -3.99 2.22
CA ALA A 70 4.55 -3.25 1.10
C ALA A 70 4.56 -1.72 1.32
N ASP A 71 3.52 -1.17 1.97
CA ASP A 71 3.49 0.25 2.34
C ASP A 71 4.44 0.60 3.49
N LEU A 72 4.50 -0.27 4.52
CA LEU A 72 5.25 0.00 5.73
C LEU A 72 6.74 -0.34 5.64
N LEU A 73 7.13 -1.27 4.76
CA LEU A 73 8.51 -1.79 4.65
C LEU A 73 9.15 -2.03 6.02
N PRO A 74 8.57 -2.95 6.82
CA PRO A 74 9.09 -3.27 8.15
C PRO A 74 10.54 -3.75 8.07
N THR A 75 11.34 -3.38 9.07
CA THR A 75 12.78 -3.71 9.12
C THR A 75 13.15 -4.57 10.32
N HIS A 76 12.26 -4.60 11.32
CA HIS A 76 12.44 -5.39 12.53
C HIS A 76 11.22 -6.30 12.75
N GLU A 77 11.42 -7.37 13.51
CA GLU A 77 10.36 -8.33 13.83
C GLU A 77 9.17 -7.67 14.56
N ASP A 78 9.44 -6.68 15.41
CA ASP A 78 8.39 -5.98 16.16
C ASP A 78 7.49 -5.12 15.27
N ASP A 79 8.01 -4.64 14.12
CA ASP A 79 7.18 -3.96 13.12
C ASP A 79 6.14 -4.94 12.52
N LEU A 80 6.58 -6.16 12.22
CA LEU A 80 5.69 -7.22 11.74
C LEU A 80 4.68 -7.62 12.80
N LYS A 81 5.12 -7.87 14.04
CA LYS A 81 4.21 -8.16 15.16
C LYS A 81 3.16 -7.07 15.32
N THR A 82 3.53 -5.80 15.11
CA THR A 82 2.60 -4.67 15.18
C THR A 82 1.53 -4.74 14.08
N ILE A 83 1.90 -5.13 12.86
CA ILE A 83 0.94 -5.35 11.76
C ILE A 83 -0.06 -6.44 12.13
N PHE A 84 0.39 -7.52 12.76
CA PHE A 84 -0.44 -8.67 13.13
C PHE A 84 -1.07 -8.60 14.54
N ALA A 85 -0.82 -7.53 15.31
CA ALA A 85 -1.14 -7.47 16.75
C ALA A 85 -2.64 -7.62 17.09
N LYS A 86 -3.53 -7.40 16.12
CA LYS A 86 -4.99 -7.55 16.26
C LYS A 86 -5.56 -8.66 15.40
N GLU A 87 -4.70 -9.50 14.84
CA GLU A 87 -5.10 -10.58 13.97
C GLU A 87 -5.12 -11.94 14.69
N ARG A 88 -5.93 -12.87 14.19
CA ARG A 88 -5.96 -14.25 14.67
C ARG A 88 -4.89 -15.10 13.98
N ILE A 89 -3.69 -14.54 13.84
CA ILE A 89 -2.54 -15.22 13.24
C ILE A 89 -1.49 -15.37 14.34
N ALA A 90 -1.17 -16.61 14.68
CA ALA A 90 0.03 -16.90 15.45
C ALA A 90 1.22 -16.89 14.48
N LEU A 91 2.14 -15.95 14.68
CA LEU A 91 3.45 -15.91 14.01
C LEU A 91 4.29 -17.12 14.46
#